data_AF-A0A7S0EZN4-F1
#
_entry.id   AF-A0A7S0EZN4-F1
#
_cell.length_a   1.000
_cell.length_b   1.000
_cell.length_c   1.000
_cell.angle_alpha   90.00
_cell.angle_beta   90.00
_cell.angle_gamma   90.00
#
_symmetry.space_group_name_H-M   'P 1'
#
loop_
_entity.id
_entity.type
_entity.pdbx_description
1 polymer ?
#
loop_
_entity_poly.entity_id
_entity_poly.type
_entity_poly.pdbx_seq_one_letter_code
_entity_poly.pdbx_strand_id
1 'polypeptide(L)'
;EAGDEEVVARPSARERGVSTPSLAMLLPTRDAASGVKRHELIGTVEGRDVIIVDSIIDSGGTIARGATELKARGATRVFAFATHGLFTGAREAASPFDIIADAPVELVVTTNTVPNVATTLPPAHPVRRKLVILSVAPIIAHHMAELAGLPPPEVDPS
;
A
#
# COMPACT_ATOMS: atom_id res chain seq x y z
N GLU A 1 -9.02 -12.57 -0.70
CA GLU A 1 -7.88 -13.44 -0.38
C GLU A 1 -7.39 -13.17 1.04
N ALA A 2 -6.51 -14.01 1.59
CA ALA A 2 -5.75 -13.71 2.81
C ALA A 2 -4.28 -13.61 2.38
N GLY A 3 -3.74 -12.40 2.36
CA GLY A 3 -2.30 -12.17 2.29
C GLY A 3 -1.78 -11.93 3.70
N ASP A 4 -0.53 -12.30 3.94
CA ASP A 4 0.22 -11.83 5.10
C ASP A 4 0.70 -10.42 4.75
N GLU A 5 0.26 -9.41 5.50
CA GLU A 5 0.59 -8.01 5.23
C GLU A 5 1.59 -7.49 6.26
N GLU A 6 2.67 -6.91 5.73
CA GLU A 6 3.78 -6.39 6.51
C GLU A 6 3.54 -4.91 6.80
N VAL A 7 3.76 -4.47 8.05
CA VAL A 7 3.51 -3.09 8.48
C VAL A 7 4.78 -2.45 8.98
N VAL A 8 5.32 -1.49 8.25
CA VAL A 8 6.50 -0.73 8.68
C VAL A 8 6.06 0.48 9.48
N ALA A 9 6.41 0.55 10.76
CA ALA A 9 6.05 1.66 11.64
C ALA A 9 7.25 2.58 11.92
N ARG A 10 7.01 3.90 11.92
CA ARG A 10 7.99 4.95 12.20
C ARG A 10 7.42 5.96 13.19
N PRO A 11 8.20 6.49 14.14
CA PRO A 11 7.71 7.53 15.05
C PRO A 11 7.18 8.74 14.29
N SER A 12 5.98 9.21 14.65
CA SER A 12 5.45 10.44 14.09
C SER A 12 6.15 11.65 14.73
N ALA A 13 6.57 12.61 13.90
CA ALA A 13 7.29 13.83 14.28
C ALA A 13 8.67 13.64 14.96
N ARG A 14 9.73 13.57 14.14
CA ARG A 14 11.09 14.14 14.39
C ARG A 14 11.61 14.00 15.84
N GLU A 15 11.48 12.82 16.45
CA GLU A 15 12.30 12.49 17.62
C GLU A 15 13.76 12.47 17.16
N ARG A 16 14.52 13.43 17.68
CA ARG A 16 15.87 13.77 17.25
C ARG A 16 16.81 12.68 17.73
N GLY A 17 17.23 11.81 16.82
CA GLY A 17 18.31 10.86 17.05
C GLY A 17 17.88 9.43 16.76
N VAL A 18 18.20 8.97 15.54
CA VAL A 18 18.13 7.58 15.07
C VAL A 18 16.83 6.86 15.46
N SER A 19 15.70 7.22 14.85
CA SER A 19 14.53 6.33 14.88
C SER A 19 14.73 5.22 13.85
N THR A 20 15.21 4.05 14.27
CA THR A 20 15.15 2.87 13.40
C THR A 20 13.68 2.55 13.11
N PRO A 21 13.29 2.38 11.84
CA PRO A 21 11.95 1.88 11.53
C PRO A 21 11.74 0.56 12.27
N SER A 22 10.62 0.45 12.98
CA SER A 22 10.23 -0.78 13.65
C SER A 22 9.29 -1.55 12.74
N LEU A 23 9.56 -2.83 12.56
CA LEU A 23 8.68 -3.70 11.82
C LEU A 23 7.54 -4.21 12.72
N ALA A 24 6.32 -4.17 12.19
CA ALA A 24 5.14 -4.83 12.73
C ALA A 24 4.52 -5.72 11.65
N MET A 25 3.77 -6.74 12.04
CA MET A 25 3.11 -7.65 11.09
C MET A 25 1.65 -7.80 11.48
N LEU A 26 0.76 -7.71 10.50
CA LEU A 26 -0.66 -7.92 10.71
C LEU A 26 -1.04 -9.29 10.12
N LEU A 27 -1.08 -10.31 10.98
CA LEU A 27 -1.23 -11.69 10.56
C LEU A 27 -2.70 -12.13 10.60
N PRO A 28 -3.22 -12.73 9.52
CA PRO A 28 -4.57 -13.28 9.53
C PRO A 28 -4.65 -14.48 10.47
N THR A 29 -5.47 -14.38 11.51
CA THR A 29 -5.81 -15.47 12.41
C THR A 29 -7.25 -15.92 12.18
N ARG A 30 -7.54 -17.18 12.50
CA ARG A 30 -8.92 -17.68 12.52
C ARG A 30 -9.28 -18.04 13.95
N ASP A 31 -10.38 -17.48 14.42
CA ASP A 31 -10.96 -17.92 15.67
C ASP A 31 -11.46 -19.37 15.49
N ALA A 32 -10.91 -20.29 16.29
CA ALA A 32 -11.19 -21.71 16.16
C ALA A 32 -12.65 -22.08 16.48
N ALA A 33 -13.36 -21.26 17.26
CA ALA A 33 -14.74 -21.53 17.68
C ALA A 33 -15.77 -20.92 16.72
N SER A 34 -15.51 -19.72 16.21
CA SER A 34 -16.47 -18.97 15.38
C SER A 34 -16.16 -19.02 13.88
N GLY A 35 -14.96 -19.44 13.48
CA GLY A 35 -14.50 -19.43 12.09
C GLY A 35 -14.28 -18.02 11.52
N VAL A 36 -14.49 -16.98 12.34
CA VAL A 36 -14.31 -15.57 11.95
C VAL A 36 -12.82 -15.29 11.77
N LYS A 37 -12.48 -14.65 10.63
CA LYS A 37 -11.13 -14.14 10.39
C LYS A 37 -10.90 -12.91 11.25
N ARG A 38 -9.83 -12.93 12.04
CA ARG A 38 -9.28 -11.78 12.75
C ARG A 38 -7.88 -11.49 12.22
N HIS A 39 -7.34 -10.34 12.59
CA HIS A 39 -5.94 -10.05 12.40
C HIS A 39 -5.27 -9.88 13.76
N GLU A 40 -4.08 -10.43 13.90
CA GLU A 40 -3.23 -10.25 15.07
C GLU A 40 -2.05 -9.35 14.69
N LEU A 41 -1.91 -8.23 15.40
CA LEU A 41 -0.79 -7.32 15.21
C LEU A 41 0.36 -7.75 16.11
N ILE A 42 1.48 -8.12 15.49
CA ILE A 42 2.77 -8.31 16.17
C ILE A 42 3.56 -7.00 16.06
N GLY A 43 3.92 -6.41 17.20
CA GLY A 43 4.65 -5.13 17.26
C GLY A 43 3.79 -3.96 17.79
N THR A 44 4.32 -2.74 17.71
CA THR A 44 3.63 -1.52 18.18
C THR A 44 3.48 -0.48 17.07
N VAL A 45 2.30 0.12 16.99
CA VAL A 45 1.92 1.12 15.99
C VAL A 45 1.38 2.41 16.61
N GLU A 46 1.17 2.44 17.93
CA GLU A 46 0.60 3.58 18.64
C GLU A 46 1.53 4.81 18.54
N GLY A 47 0.96 5.95 18.14
CA GLY A 47 1.70 7.20 17.94
C GLY A 47 2.66 7.18 16.75
N ARG A 48 2.56 6.18 15.87
CA ARG A 48 3.48 5.98 14.73
C ARG A 48 2.79 6.21 13.39
N ASP A 49 3.56 6.73 12.45
CA ASP A 49 3.24 6.66 11.04
C ASP A 49 3.54 5.25 10.55
N VAL A 50 2.60 4.61 9.86
CA VAL A 50 2.71 3.21 9.43
C VAL A 50 2.52 3.08 7.93
N ILE A 51 3.25 2.15 7.34
CA ILE A 51 3.16 1.80 5.92
C ILE A 51 2.76 0.34 5.84
N ILE A 52 1.59 0.05 5.28
CA ILE A 52 1.19 -1.30 4.88
C ILE A 52 1.95 -1.62 3.59
N VAL A 53 2.65 -2.75 3.58
CA VAL A 53 3.42 -3.24 2.44
C VAL A 53 2.82 -4.57 1.99
N ASP A 54 2.39 -4.62 0.74
CA ASP A 54 1.92 -5.84 0.09
C ASP A 54 2.57 -5.95 -1.30
N SER A 55 2.56 -7.13 -1.87
CA SER A 55 2.92 -7.35 -3.27
C SER A 55 1.85 -6.80 -4.22
N ILE A 56 0.57 -6.97 -3.86
CA ILE A 56 -0.58 -6.75 -4.75
C ILE A 56 -1.70 -6.03 -4.00
N ILE A 57 -2.29 -5.01 -4.62
CA ILE A 57 -3.60 -4.48 -4.23
C ILE A 57 -4.60 -4.90 -5.30
N ASP A 58 -5.48 -5.82 -4.94
CA ASP A 58 -6.60 -6.22 -5.79
C ASP A 58 -7.82 -5.29 -5.58
N SER A 59 -8.85 -5.70 -4.86
CA SER A 59 -10.04 -4.85 -4.59
C SER A 59 -9.79 -3.65 -3.66
N GLY A 60 -8.63 -3.54 -3.02
CA GLY A 60 -8.36 -2.53 -1.98
C GLY A 60 -8.98 -2.84 -0.60
N GLY A 61 -9.81 -3.88 -0.49
CA GLY A 61 -10.48 -4.24 0.76
C GLY A 61 -9.53 -4.65 1.88
N THR A 62 -8.40 -5.29 1.56
CA THR A 62 -7.35 -5.62 2.54
C THR A 62 -6.75 -4.36 3.13
N ILE A 63 -6.28 -3.43 2.27
CA ILE A 63 -5.73 -2.13 2.69
C ILE A 63 -6.74 -1.34 3.54
N ALA A 64 -8.01 -1.28 3.14
CA ALA A 64 -9.03 -0.54 3.88
C ALA A 64 -9.25 -1.11 5.29
N ARG A 65 -9.32 -2.45 5.43
CA ARG A 65 -9.46 -3.11 6.72
C ARG A 65 -8.21 -2.93 7.58
N GLY A 66 -7.03 -3.20 7.03
CA GLY A 66 -5.75 -3.05 7.74
C GLY A 66 -5.55 -1.61 8.23
N ALA A 67 -5.84 -0.61 7.39
CA ALA A 67 -5.76 0.79 7.78
C ALA A 67 -6.74 1.16 8.90
N THR A 68 -7.98 0.67 8.83
CA THR A 68 -8.98 0.87 9.89
C THR A 68 -8.51 0.30 11.22
N GLU A 69 -7.95 -0.91 11.20
CA GLU A 69 -7.43 -1.57 12.39
C GLU A 69 -6.19 -0.86 12.96
N LEU A 70 -5.26 -0.44 12.10
CA LEU A 70 -4.07 0.29 12.53
C LEU A 70 -4.44 1.64 13.16
N LYS A 71 -5.41 2.38 12.59
CA LYS A 71 -5.93 3.60 13.18
C LYS A 71 -6.61 3.33 14.53
N ALA A 72 -7.41 2.26 14.65
CA ALA A 72 -8.03 1.86 15.90
C ALA A 72 -7.01 1.49 17.00
N ARG A 73 -5.82 1.03 16.59
CA ARG A 73 -4.67 0.72 17.47
C ARG A 73 -3.74 1.92 17.71
N GLY A 74 -4.13 3.13 17.31
CA GLY A 74 -3.43 4.37 17.63
C GLY A 74 -2.37 4.82 16.61
N ALA A 75 -2.33 4.26 15.40
CA ALA A 75 -1.45 4.77 14.35
C ALA A 75 -1.80 6.22 13.98
N THR A 76 -0.79 7.09 13.89
CA THR A 76 -0.95 8.52 13.56
C THR A 76 -1.38 8.70 12.10
N ARG A 77 -0.60 8.12 11.17
CA ARG A 77 -0.88 8.13 9.73
C ARG A 77 -0.71 6.74 9.16
N VAL A 78 -1.54 6.37 8.19
CA VAL A 78 -1.45 5.08 7.51
C VAL A 78 -1.20 5.35 6.03
N PHE A 79 -0.16 4.73 5.50
CA PHE A 79 0.18 4.69 4.08
C PHE A 79 0.09 3.24 3.60
N ALA A 80 -0.07 3.03 2.30
CA ALA A 80 0.02 1.71 1.70
C ALA A 80 0.95 1.75 0.48
N PHE A 81 1.73 0.70 0.31
CA PHE A 81 2.55 0.47 -0.87
C PHE A 81 2.31 -0.94 -1.38
N ALA A 82 2.13 -1.08 -2.69
CA ALA A 82 2.23 -2.36 -3.35
C ALA A 82 2.89 -2.30 -4.71
N THR A 83 3.53 -3.39 -5.12
CA THR A 83 4.13 -3.44 -6.47
C THR A 83 3.03 -3.39 -7.52
N HIS A 84 2.02 -4.26 -7.42
CA HIS A 84 0.98 -4.38 -8.43
C HIS A 84 -0.35 -3.83 -7.94
N GLY A 85 -0.81 -2.72 -8.52
CA GLY A 85 -2.17 -2.22 -8.32
C GLY A 85 -3.12 -2.81 -9.36
N LEU A 86 -3.69 -3.98 -9.06
CA LEU A 86 -4.65 -4.66 -9.95
C LEU A 86 -5.98 -3.93 -9.99
N PHE A 87 -6.48 -3.45 -8.84
CA PHE A 87 -7.76 -2.74 -8.74
C PHE A 87 -8.91 -3.47 -9.44
N THR A 88 -8.97 -4.81 -9.29
CA THR A 88 -10.05 -5.62 -9.85
C THR A 88 -11.13 -5.89 -8.81
N GLY A 89 -12.28 -6.39 -9.26
CA GLY A 89 -13.36 -6.75 -8.35
C GLY A 89 -14.35 -5.63 -8.06
N ALA A 90 -14.84 -4.96 -9.12
CA ALA A 90 -16.15 -4.31 -9.07
C ALA A 90 -17.25 -5.37 -8.87
N ARG A 91 -17.39 -5.90 -7.65
CA ARG A 91 -18.55 -6.71 -7.27
C ARG A 91 -19.59 -5.79 -6.65
N GLU A 92 -20.44 -5.29 -7.54
CA GLU A 92 -21.84 -4.87 -7.37
C GLU A 92 -22.19 -3.71 -6.41
N ALA A 93 -21.33 -3.30 -5.47
CA ALA A 93 -21.68 -2.23 -4.50
C ALA A 93 -20.71 -1.03 -4.47
N ALA A 94 -19.42 -1.20 -4.74
CA ALA A 94 -18.44 -0.12 -4.75
C ALA A 94 -17.25 -0.45 -5.66
N SER A 95 -16.69 0.56 -6.34
CA SER A 95 -15.46 0.42 -7.10
C SER A 95 -14.26 0.21 -6.14
N PRO A 96 -13.20 -0.53 -6.52
CA PRO A 96 -11.94 -0.56 -5.77
C PRO A 96 -11.40 0.83 -5.45
N PHE A 97 -11.67 1.81 -6.31
CA PHE A 97 -11.31 3.20 -6.11
C PHE A 97 -12.13 3.91 -5.03
N ASP A 98 -13.41 3.56 -4.88
CA ASP A 98 -14.26 4.09 -3.80
C ASP A 98 -13.79 3.52 -2.47
N ILE A 99 -13.48 2.22 -2.42
CA ILE A 99 -12.93 1.55 -1.24
C ILE A 99 -11.67 2.26 -0.74
N ILE A 100 -10.72 2.59 -1.64
CA ILE A 100 -9.51 3.32 -1.28
C ILE A 100 -9.81 4.80 -0.93
N ALA A 101 -10.76 5.43 -1.62
CA ALA A 101 -11.15 6.80 -1.32
C ALA A 101 -11.72 6.96 0.09
N ASP A 102 -12.50 5.97 0.55
CA ASP A 102 -13.14 5.98 1.87
C ASP A 102 -12.24 5.42 2.98
N ALA A 103 -11.25 4.61 2.63
CA ALA A 103 -10.30 4.05 3.59
C ALA A 103 -9.51 5.14 4.35
N PRO A 104 -9.18 4.90 5.64
CA PRO A 104 -8.43 5.85 6.46
C PRO A 104 -6.92 5.80 6.19
N VAL A 105 -6.57 5.89 4.91
CA VAL A 105 -5.21 5.97 4.37
C VAL A 105 -4.92 7.38 3.85
N GLU A 106 -3.69 7.84 4.05
CA GLU A 106 -3.20 9.12 3.54
C GLU A 106 -2.78 9.01 2.07
N LEU A 107 -2.04 7.95 1.74
CA LEU A 107 -1.52 7.68 0.40
C LEU A 107 -1.47 6.16 0.16
N VAL A 108 -1.85 5.77 -1.04
CA VAL A 108 -1.67 4.44 -1.60
C VAL A 108 -0.75 4.60 -2.81
N VAL A 109 0.39 3.93 -2.77
CA VAL A 109 1.39 3.99 -3.83
C VAL A 109 1.45 2.62 -4.50
N THR A 110 1.27 2.60 -5.82
CA THR A 110 1.54 1.40 -6.63
C THR A 110 2.52 1.70 -7.75
N THR A 111 2.90 0.68 -8.51
CA THR A 111 3.74 0.86 -9.69
C THR A 111 2.95 0.68 -10.99
N ASN A 112 3.53 1.10 -12.12
CA ASN A 112 2.98 0.89 -13.47
C ASN A 112 3.25 -0.52 -14.04
N THR A 113 3.50 -1.52 -13.20
CA THR A 113 3.68 -2.93 -13.62
C THR A 113 2.41 -3.56 -14.22
N VAL A 114 1.24 -2.99 -13.91
CA VAL A 114 -0.06 -3.36 -14.48
C VAL A 114 -0.67 -2.11 -15.16
N PRO A 115 -1.31 -2.24 -16.33
CA PRO A 115 -2.00 -1.12 -16.99
C PRO A 115 -2.98 -0.42 -16.05
N ASN A 116 -2.80 0.89 -15.92
CA ASN A 116 -3.46 1.68 -14.89
C ASN A 116 -4.89 2.07 -15.29
N VAL A 117 -5.88 1.35 -14.77
CA VAL A 117 -7.31 1.69 -14.90
C VAL A 117 -7.72 2.98 -14.19
N ALA A 118 -6.97 3.46 -13.19
CA ALA A 118 -7.29 4.70 -12.47
C ALA A 118 -7.17 5.95 -13.34
N THR A 119 -6.38 5.90 -14.42
CA THR A 119 -6.29 7.00 -15.40
C THR A 119 -7.62 7.29 -16.09
N THR A 120 -8.50 6.28 -16.16
CA THR A 120 -9.84 6.39 -16.79
C THR A 120 -10.88 7.05 -15.90
N LEU A 121 -10.56 7.29 -14.62
CA LEU A 121 -11.49 7.91 -13.67
C LEU A 121 -11.68 9.41 -13.95
N PRO A 122 -12.86 9.97 -13.63
CA PRO A 122 -13.08 11.41 -13.69
C PRO A 122 -12.02 12.20 -12.91
N PRO A 123 -11.61 13.40 -13.38
CA PRO A 123 -10.66 14.24 -12.66
C PRO A 123 -11.08 14.59 -11.22
N ALA A 124 -12.40 14.64 -10.98
CA ALA A 124 -12.97 14.94 -9.67
C ALA A 124 -13.04 13.72 -8.71
N HIS A 125 -12.66 12.52 -9.15
CA HIS A 125 -12.77 11.32 -8.33
C HIS A 125 -11.85 11.42 -7.09
N PRO A 126 -12.37 11.22 -5.86
CA PRO A 126 -11.62 11.47 -4.62
C PRO A 126 -10.34 10.64 -4.49
N VAL A 127 -10.35 9.41 -5.01
CA VAL A 127 -9.15 8.53 -5.03
C VAL A 127 -7.92 9.20 -5.64
N ARG A 128 -8.07 10.16 -6.57
CA ARG A 128 -6.95 10.83 -7.23
C ARG A 128 -6.06 11.63 -6.26
N ARG A 129 -6.56 11.95 -5.07
CA ARG A 129 -5.78 12.60 -4.00
C ARG A 129 -4.96 11.61 -3.17
N LYS A 130 -5.35 10.33 -3.19
CA LYS A 130 -4.78 9.26 -2.37
C LYS A 130 -3.95 8.26 -3.17
N LEU A 131 -4.22 8.07 -4.45
CA LEU A 131 -3.53 7.06 -5.28
C LEU A 131 -2.43 7.69 -6.13
N VAL A 132 -1.19 7.23 -5.93
CA VAL A 132 -0.01 7.61 -6.72
C VAL A 132 0.55 6.37 -7.41
N ILE A 133 0.93 6.51 -8.67
CA ILE A 133 1.45 5.41 -9.47
C ILE A 133 2.83 5.79 -9.98
N LEU A 134 3.83 5.02 -9.55
CA LEU A 134 5.23 5.26 -9.85
C LEU A 134 5.68 4.39 -11.02
N SER A 135 6.51 4.95 -11.89
CA SER A 135 7.13 4.17 -12.97
C SER A 135 8.28 3.33 -12.42
N VAL A 136 8.24 2.01 -12.68
CA VAL A 136 9.41 1.13 -12.48
C VAL A 136 10.28 1.02 -13.73
N ALA A 137 9.88 1.64 -14.85
CA ALA A 137 10.62 1.57 -16.09
C ALA A 137 12.08 2.05 -15.95
N PRO A 138 12.40 3.16 -15.25
CA PRO A 138 13.78 3.64 -15.13
C PRO A 138 14.73 2.63 -14.47
N ILE A 139 14.29 2.01 -13.36
CA ILE A 139 15.13 1.04 -12.63
C ILE A 139 15.31 -0.26 -13.41
N ILE A 140 14.26 -0.73 -14.07
CA ILE A 140 14.33 -1.94 -14.92
C ILE A 140 15.23 -1.68 -16.13
N ALA A 141 15.02 -0.57 -16.84
CA ALA A 141 15.79 -0.21 -18.02
C ALA A 141 17.28 -0.03 -17.70
N HIS A 142 17.59 0.60 -16.56
CA HIS A 142 18.96 0.75 -16.08
C HIS A 142 19.67 -0.59 -15.92
N HIS A 143 19.08 -1.52 -15.16
CA HIS A 143 19.70 -2.82 -14.91
C HIS A 143 19.72 -3.73 -16.15
N MET A 144 18.73 -3.63 -17.03
CA MET A 144 18.77 -4.33 -18.32
C MET A 144 19.91 -3.82 -19.20
N ALA A 145 20.19 -2.51 -19.20
CA ALA A 145 21.32 -1.95 -19.94
C ALA A 145 22.66 -2.44 -19.39
N GLU A 146 22.83 -2.44 -18.06
CA GLU A 146 24.03 -2.98 -17.41
C GLU A 146 24.27 -4.45 -17.79
N LEU A 147 23.23 -5.30 -17.69
CA LEU A 147 23.30 -6.72 -18.02
C LEU A 147 23.60 -6.96 -19.51
N ALA A 148 23.16 -6.07 -20.39
CA ALA A 148 23.39 -6.14 -21.83
C ALA A 148 24.74 -5.51 -22.26
N GLY A 149 25.51 -4.90 -21.33
CA GLY A 149 26.72 -4.15 -21.67
C GLY A 149 26.45 -2.87 -22.46
N LEU A 150 25.24 -2.32 -22.35
CA LEU A 150 24.81 -1.09 -23.00
C LEU A 150 25.03 0.12 -22.08
N PRO A 151 25.19 1.34 -22.63
CA PRO A 151 25.20 2.55 -21.82
C PRO A 151 23.86 2.71 -21.08
N PRO A 152 23.86 3.38 -19.91
CA PRO A 152 22.64 3.60 -19.15
C PRO A 152 21.62 4.38 -20.01
N PRO A 153 20.33 4.03 -19.96
CA PRO A 153 19.31 4.72 -20.74
C PRO A 153 19.21 6.18 -20.27
N GLU A 154 18.96 7.11 -21.20
CA GLU A 154 18.51 8.44 -20.84
C GLU A 154 17.14 8.32 -20.17
N VAL A 155 17.09 8.60 -18.87
CA VAL A 155 15.85 8.59 -18.11
C VAL A 155 15.19 9.96 -18.31
N ASP A 156 14.14 10.02 -19.11
CA ASP A 156 13.23 11.17 -19.10
C ASP A 156 12.49 11.18 -17.75
N PRO A 157 12.63 12.23 -16.93
CA PRO A 157 11.94 12.33 -15.64
C PRO A 157 10.44 12.67 -15.75
N SER A 158 9.89 12.79 -16.97
CA SER A 158 8.50 13.22 -17.22
C SER A 158 7.43 12.19 -16.83
#